data_AF-A0A1S8XSM5-F1
#
_entry.id   AF-A0A1S8XSM5-F1
#
_cell.length_a   1.000
_cell.length_b   1.000
_cell.length_c   1.000
_cell.angle_alpha   90.00
_cell.angle_beta   90.00
_cell.angle_gamma   90.00
#
_symmetry.space_group_name_H-M   'P 1'
#
loop_
_entity.id
_entity.type
_entity.pdbx_description
1 polymer ?
#
loop_
_entity_poly.entity_id
_entity_poly.type
_entity_poly.pdbx_seq_one_letter_code
_entity_poly.pdbx_strand_id
1 'polypeptide(L)' 'YSLWVFNFGLACCAIEFIATSMGRHDFIRLGVIPFAHGPRQADLMVVSGTVTDKMAPAIKRLYDQMPEPKYVISFGACSN' A
#
# COMPACT_ATOMS: atom_id res chain seq x y z
N TYR A 1 -13.59 -8.93 -9.02
CA TYR A 1 -12.36 -8.16 -9.29
C TYR A 1 -11.35 -8.56 -8.23
N SER A 2 -10.08 -8.75 -8.58
CA SER A 2 -9.01 -9.07 -7.63
C SER A 2 -8.01 -7.93 -7.65
N LEU A 3 -7.83 -7.26 -6.52
CA LEU A 3 -6.95 -6.09 -6.42
C LEU A 3 -5.82 -6.41 -5.45
N TRP A 4 -4.60 -6.49 -5.97
CA TRP A 4 -3.43 -6.84 -5.18
C TRP A 4 -2.80 -5.58 -4.59
N VAL A 5 -2.77 -5.51 -3.26
CA VAL A 5 -2.31 -4.34 -2.54
C VAL A 5 -0.90 -4.55 -2.01
N PHE A 6 -0.03 -3.60 -2.32
CA PHE A 6 1.28 -3.47 -1.71
C PHE A 6 1.23 -2.32 -0.71
N ASN A 7 1.15 -2.67 0.58
CA ASN A 7 1.20 -1.69 1.66
C ASN A 7 2.65 -1.31 1.99
N PHE A 8 3.00 -0.04 1.80
CA PHE A 8 4.27 0.52 2.19
C PHE A 8 4.14 1.24 3.54
N GLY A 9 4.30 0.45 4.62
CA GLY A 9 4.17 0.90 6.00
C GLY A 9 5.34 1.76 6.48
N LEU A 10 5.10 3.05 6.70
CA LEU A 10 6.12 4.02 7.11
C LEU A 10 5.97 4.52 8.54
N ALA A 11 4.74 4.67 9.03
CA ALA A 11 4.45 5.22 10.35
C ALA A 11 3.18 4.62 10.96
N CYS A 12 2.47 5.38 11.80
CA CYS A 12 1.23 4.96 12.46
C CYS A 12 0.14 4.46 11.50
N CYS A 13 0.03 5.02 10.30
CA CYS A 13 -0.96 4.56 9.32
C CYS A 13 -0.73 3.12 8.85
N ALA A 14 0.48 2.56 9.02
CA ALA A 14 0.72 1.16 8.73
C ALA A 14 -0.09 0.22 9.65
N ILE A 15 -0.20 0.54 10.94
CA ILE A 15 -0.94 -0.32 11.89
C ILE A 15 -2.45 -0.21 11.66
N GLU A 16 -2.92 0.96 11.25
CA GLU A 16 -4.33 1.18 10.88
C GLU A 16 -4.70 0.38 9.64
N PHE A 17 -3.80 0.31 8.65
CA PHE A 17 -3.98 -0.55 7.49
C PHE A 17 -4.04 -2.03 7.88
N ILE A 18 -3.10 -2.50 8.72
CA ILE A 18 -3.08 -3.89 9.20
C ILE A 18 -4.35 -4.21 9.99
N ALA A 19 -4.78 -3.34 10.90
CA ALA A 19 -6.02 -3.53 11.67
C ALA A 19 -7.27 -3.59 10.78
N THR A 20 -7.27 -2.87 9.66
CA THR A 20 -8.35 -2.94 8.67
C THR A 20 -8.28 -4.22 7.82
N SER A 21 -7.08 -4.79 7.63
CA SER A 21 -6.93 -6.10 6.97
C SER A 21 -7.38 -7.30 7.82
N MET A 22 -7.56 -7.10 9.13
CA MET A 22 -8.00 -8.14 10.06
C MET A 22 -9.50 -8.40 9.99
N GLY A 23 -9.96 -9.48 10.63
CA GLY A 23 -11.31 -10.03 10.50
C GLY A 23 -12.49 -9.10 10.80
N ARG A 24 -12.27 -7.93 11.41
CA ARG A 24 -13.35 -6.95 11.63
C ARG A 24 -13.76 -6.22 10.35
N HIS A 25 -12.81 -5.90 9.48
CA HIS A 25 -13.05 -5.16 8.24
C HIS A 25 -12.64 -5.93 6.97
N ASP A 26 -11.93 -7.06 7.14
CA ASP A 26 -11.53 -8.06 6.14
C ASP A 26 -11.66 -7.65 4.67
N PHE A 27 -10.57 -7.12 4.13
CA PHE A 27 -10.45 -6.72 2.73
C PHE A 27 -10.64 -7.86 1.74
N ILE A 28 -10.37 -9.11 2.14
CA ILE A 28 -10.46 -10.27 1.25
C ILE A 28 -11.92 -10.50 0.83
N ARG A 29 -12.90 -10.15 1.67
CA ARG A 29 -14.33 -10.20 1.33
C ARG A 29 -14.70 -9.27 0.17
N LEU A 30 -13.95 -8.19 -0.03
CA LEU A 30 -14.14 -7.25 -1.12
C LEU A 30 -13.32 -7.64 -2.37
N GLY A 31 -12.66 -8.80 -2.37
CA GLY A 31 -11.76 -9.18 -3.47
C GLY A 31 -10.44 -8.39 -3.48
N VAL A 32 -10.08 -7.77 -2.36
CA VAL A 32 -8.82 -7.03 -2.19
C VAL A 32 -7.87 -7.89 -1.38
N ILE A 33 -6.72 -8.23 -1.95
CA ILE A 33 -5.68 -9.00 -1.27
C ILE A 33 -4.71 -8.01 -0.63
N PRO A 34 -4.69 -7.89 0.72
CA PRO A 34 -4.03 -6.78 1.41
C PRO A 34 -2.50 -6.81 1.40
N PHE A 35 -1.90 -7.98 1.15
CA PHE A 35 -0.47 -8.18 1.19
C PHE A 35 0.01 -8.95 -0.04
N ALA A 36 0.35 -8.22 -1.10
CA ALA A 36 1.09 -8.77 -2.22
C ALA A 36 2.53 -9.13 -1.79
N HIS A 37 3.08 -10.23 -2.32
CA HIS A 37 4.44 -10.67 -2.01
C HIS A 37 5.53 -9.70 -2.49
N GLY A 38 5.21 -8.78 -3.41
CA GLY A 38 6.10 -7.71 -3.83
C GLY A 38 5.45 -6.72 -4.79
N PRO A 39 6.11 -5.58 -5.06
CA PRO A 39 5.56 -4.50 -5.89
C PRO A 39 5.32 -4.92 -7.35
N ARG A 40 6.06 -5.92 -7.86
CA ARG A 40 5.90 -6.40 -9.25
C ARG A 40 4.63 -7.21 -9.49
N GLN A 41 3.95 -7.63 -8.42
CA GLN A 41 2.71 -8.41 -8.47
C GLN A 41 1.53 -7.64 -7.88
N ALA A 42 1.71 -6.33 -7.64
CA ALA A 42 0.69 -5.49 -7.02
C ALA A 42 0.11 -4.52 -8.04
N ASP A 43 -1.20 -4.33 -7.97
CA ASP A 43 -1.96 -3.38 -8.79
C ASP A 43 -2.10 -2.02 -8.08
N LEU A 44 -2.05 -2.02 -6.74
CA LEU A 44 -2.24 -0.85 -5.90
C LEU A 44 -1.12 -0.71 -4.87
N MET A 45 -0.49 0.46 -4.80
CA MET A 45 0.44 0.82 -3.73
C MET A 45 -0.26 1.73 -2.72
N VAL A 46 -0.20 1.37 -1.44
CA VAL A 46 -0.67 2.23 -0.34
C VAL A 46 0.54 2.80 0.38
N VAL A 47 0.68 4.12 0.37
CA VAL A 47 1.73 4.82 1.14
C VAL A 47 1.15 5.15 2.50
N SER A 48 1.46 4.35 3.52
CA SER A 48 0.86 4.45 4.84
C SER A 48 1.80 5.10 5.85
N GLY A 49 1.80 6.44 5.86
CA GLY A 49 2.53 7.25 6.83
C GLY A 49 3.50 8.26 6.22
N THR A 50 4.30 8.88 7.08
CA THR A 50 5.16 10.01 6.72
C THR A 50 6.24 9.63 5.71
N VAL A 51 6.28 10.36 4.59
CA VAL A 51 7.36 10.25 3.60
C VAL A 51 8.49 11.19 4.00
N THR A 52 9.66 10.63 4.30
CA THR A 52 10.88 11.41 4.54
C THR A 52 11.68 11.58 3.26
N ASP A 53 12.49 12.64 3.16
CA ASP A 53 13.34 12.90 1.98
C ASP A 53 14.26 11.72 1.63
N LYS A 54 14.75 11.02 2.66
CA LYS A 54 15.57 9.81 2.50
C LYS A 54 14.78 8.65 1.90
N MET A 55 13.47 8.57 2.18
CA MET A 55 12.60 7.48 1.78
C MET A 55 11.96 7.70 0.40
N ALA A 56 11.76 8.97 0.00
CA ALA A 56 11.21 9.36 -1.29
C ALA A 56 11.80 8.63 -2.51
N PRO A 57 13.14 8.50 -2.67
CA PRO A 57 13.70 7.81 -3.84
C PRO A 57 13.37 6.32 -3.88
N ALA A 58 13.23 5.65 -2.72
CA ALA A 58 12.90 4.23 -2.73
C ALA A 58 11.41 3.99 -3.01
N ILE A 59 10.51 4.87 -2.54
CA ILE A 59 9.08 4.82 -2.89
C ILE A 59 8.92 4.95 -4.40
N LYS A 60 9.61 5.93 -5.02
CA LYS A 60 9.60 6.12 -6.47
C LYS A 60 10.10 4.88 -7.20
N ARG A 61 11.22 4.30 -6.76
CA ARG A 61 11.77 3.07 -7.36
C ARG A 61 10.81 1.88 -7.27
N LEU A 62 10.07 1.74 -6.17
CA LEU A 62 9.08 0.68 -6.00
C LEU A 62 7.88 0.89 -6.93
N TYR A 63 7.39 2.12 -7.02
CA TYR A 63 6.31 2.49 -7.93
C TYR A 63 6.68 2.28 -9.42
N ASP A 64 7.94 2.56 -9.78
CA ASP A 64 8.45 2.32 -11.13
C ASP A 64 8.55 0.82 -11.47
N GLN A 65 8.66 -0.05 -10.46
CA GLN A 65 8.70 -1.51 -10.65
C GLN A 65 7.33 -2.17 -10.75
N MET A 66 6.24 -1.43 -10.48
CA MET A 66 4.88 -1.98 -10.57
C MET A 66 4.43 -2.10 -12.04
N PRO A 67 3.73 -3.18 -12.41
CA PRO A 67 3.14 -3.34 -13.75
C PRO A 67 1.94 -2.39 -13.94
N GLU A 68 1.63 -2.04 -15.18
CA GLU A 68 0.43 -1.26 -15.53
C GLU A 68 -0.76 -2.23 -15.71
N PRO A 69 -1.97 -1.95 -15.19
CA PRO A 69 -2.43 -0.71 -14.54
C PRO A 69 -2.01 -0.59 -13.07
N LYS A 70 -1.38 0.54 -12.70
CA LYS A 70 -0.96 0.80 -11.31
C LYS A 70 -1.67 1.99 -10.68
N TYR A 71 -2.04 1.84 -9.42
CA TYR A 71 -2.71 2.86 -8.63
C TYR A 71 -1.93 3.18 -7.35
N VAL A 72 -2.12 4.39 -6.83
CA VAL A 72 -1.53 4.83 -5.56
C VAL A 72 -2.61 5.42 -4.67
N ILE A 73 -2.64 5.01 -3.41
CA ILE A 73 -3.42 5.66 -2.35
C ILE A 73 -2.43 6.28 -1.36
N SER A 74 -2.59 7.58 -1.13
CA SER A 74 -1.99 8.28 0.00
C SER A 74 -2.83 7.99 1.25
N PHE A 75 -2.25 7.33 2.25
CA PHE A 75 -2.95 6.93 3.47
C PHE A 75 -2.36 7.60 4.71
N GLY A 76 -3.12 8.57 5.22
CA GLY A 76 -2.75 9.40 6.36
C GLY A 76 -2.54 10.85 5.95
N ALA A 77 -2.59 11.76 6.93
CA ALA A 77 -2.35 13.19 6.69
C ALA A 77 -0.88 13.47 6.33
N CYS A 78 0.06 12.69 6.87
CA CYS A 78 1.49 12.89 6.65
C CYS A 78 2.01 12.42 5.29
N SER A 79 1.18 11.72 4.50
CA SER A 79 1.52 11.26 3.15
C SER A 79 0.91 12.14 2.04
N ASN A 80 0.04 13.09 2.41
CA ASN A 80 -0.70 13.95 1.49
C ASN A 80 -0.07 15.34 1.34
#